data_AF-A0A950I157-F1
#
_entry.id   AF-A0A950I157-F1
#
_cell.length_a   1.000
_cell.length_b   1.000
_cell.length_c   1.000
_cell.angle_alpha   90.00
_cell.angle_beta   90.00
_cell.angle_gamma   90.00
#
_symmetry.space_group_name_H-M   'P 1'
#
loop_
_entity.id
_entity.type
_entity.pdbx_description
1 polymer ?
#
loop_
_entity_poly.entity_id
_entity_poly.type
_entity_poly.pdbx_seq_one_letter_code
_entity_poly.pdbx_strand_id
1 'polypeptide(L)'
;SMNLKRDAAIDMCHQCLATFGSTLASGKARWIDRDAADGLIGQLFQQLRTRTRQDFIASRTTPESNHTKIRTDKGKALPATDHDKARVLAWISDYASRKENPGFFKVIDIARRIAGTGSLGLERFAILIEGKGGLDGHYLLDLKEAIPSALAPYTPVKQPKWHSESERVATIGARMQAVPPSFLEAVEMDGKPFLVKGLQPSQDRVDLAGAAAHPKQLNHLMCQFGGLAASAQLRASGRQGSANADALVAFGSEAKKLDALVDLAVHMTDQVEKDWKTFAEQYKKDASGLLALSAK
;
A
#
# COMPACT_ATOMS: atom_id res chain seq x y z
N SER A 1 7.22 6.27 17.74
CA SER A 1 7.55 4.97 18.37
C SER A 1 6.32 4.46 19.09
N MET A 2 6.05 3.15 19.06
CA MET A 2 4.91 2.50 19.74
C MET A 2 5.13 2.31 21.25
N ASN A 3 6.27 2.79 21.79
CA ASN A 3 6.61 2.71 23.22
C ASN A 3 6.56 1.29 23.81
N LEU A 4 6.86 0.28 22.99
CA LEU A 4 7.02 -1.10 23.43
C LEU A 4 8.44 -1.33 23.93
N LYS A 5 8.59 -2.17 24.95
CA LYS A 5 9.92 -2.68 25.33
C LYS A 5 10.50 -3.48 24.16
N ARG A 6 11.80 -3.30 23.88
CA ARG A 6 12.49 -3.92 22.75
C ARG A 6 12.35 -5.44 22.75
N ASP A 7 12.58 -6.07 23.89
CA ASP A 7 12.47 -7.54 24.04
C ASP A 7 11.06 -8.04 23.72
N ALA A 8 10.03 -7.34 24.23
CA ALA A 8 8.65 -7.69 23.92
C ALA A 8 8.31 -7.55 22.42
N ALA A 9 8.89 -6.55 21.73
CA ALA A 9 8.72 -6.40 20.29
C ALA A 9 9.42 -7.52 19.50
N ILE A 10 10.62 -7.93 19.95
CA ILE A 10 11.38 -9.06 19.38
C ILE A 10 10.57 -10.36 19.54
N ASP A 11 10.03 -10.63 20.73
CA ASP A 11 9.18 -11.80 20.98
C ASP A 11 7.94 -11.84 20.08
N MET A 12 7.31 -10.68 19.84
CA MET A 12 6.18 -10.57 18.91
C MET A 12 6.60 -10.85 17.45
N CYS A 13 7.81 -10.43 17.05
CA CYS A 13 8.36 -10.74 15.72
C CYS A 13 8.56 -12.26 15.56
N HIS A 14 9.13 -12.94 16.55
CA HIS A 14 9.27 -14.41 16.52
C HIS A 14 7.91 -15.11 16.43
N GLN A 15 6.91 -14.67 17.21
CA GLN A 15 5.55 -15.25 17.14
C GLN A 15 4.87 -15.01 15.78
N CYS A 16 5.07 -13.83 15.19
CA CYS A 16 4.61 -13.52 13.84
C CYS A 16 5.22 -14.48 12.81
N LEU A 17 6.55 -14.70 12.86
CA LEU A 17 7.25 -15.60 11.94
C LEU A 17 6.91 -17.08 12.17
N ALA A 18 6.70 -17.50 13.42
CA ALA A 18 6.20 -18.83 13.74
C ALA A 18 4.80 -19.05 13.16
N THR A 19 3.92 -18.04 13.24
CA THR A 19 2.57 -18.09 12.64
C THR A 19 2.65 -18.12 11.11
N PHE A 20 3.55 -17.34 10.51
CA PHE A 20 3.83 -17.38 9.07
C PHE A 20 4.28 -18.78 8.63
N GLY A 21 5.29 -19.35 9.30
CA GLY A 21 5.84 -20.67 8.97
C GLY A 21 4.81 -21.81 9.14
N SER A 22 4.10 -21.85 10.26
CA SER A 22 3.02 -22.83 10.48
C SER A 22 1.87 -22.71 9.47
N THR A 23 1.52 -21.48 9.06
CA THR A 23 0.52 -21.27 8.00
C THR A 23 1.02 -21.79 6.66
N LEU A 24 2.27 -21.54 6.29
CA LEU A 24 2.89 -22.13 5.10
C LEU A 24 2.90 -23.65 5.17
N ALA A 25 3.33 -24.22 6.29
CA ALA A 25 3.39 -25.67 6.53
C ALA A 25 2.01 -26.34 6.42
N SER A 26 0.92 -25.60 6.69
CA SER A 26 -0.45 -26.12 6.50
C SER A 26 -0.84 -26.26 5.02
N GLY A 27 -0.10 -25.63 4.10
CA GLY A 27 -0.37 -25.61 2.66
C GLY A 27 -1.64 -24.87 2.24
N LYS A 28 -2.44 -24.37 3.21
CA LYS A 28 -3.75 -23.79 2.96
C LYS A 28 -3.71 -22.27 3.04
N ALA A 29 -3.87 -21.61 1.89
CA ALA A 29 -4.08 -20.18 1.86
C ALA A 29 -5.41 -19.82 2.56
N ARG A 30 -5.36 -18.87 3.49
CA ARG A 30 -6.53 -18.34 4.21
C ARG A 30 -6.74 -16.86 3.91
N TRP A 31 -7.96 -16.41 4.17
CA TRP A 31 -8.32 -15.01 4.32
C TRP A 31 -9.12 -14.88 5.62
N ILE A 32 -9.20 -13.67 6.17
CA ILE A 32 -10.00 -13.43 7.37
C ILE A 32 -11.41 -13.06 6.89
N ASP A 33 -12.32 -14.01 7.05
CA ASP A 33 -13.74 -13.77 6.82
C ASP A 33 -14.30 -12.80 7.88
N ARG A 34 -15.30 -11.99 7.51
CA ARG A 34 -15.84 -10.95 8.40
C ARG A 34 -16.50 -11.50 9.65
N ASP A 35 -17.16 -12.65 9.55
CA ASP A 35 -17.89 -13.24 10.67
C ASP A 35 -16.97 -14.09 11.55
N ALA A 36 -15.84 -14.56 10.99
CA ALA A 36 -14.78 -15.23 11.73
C ALA A 36 -13.71 -14.28 12.29
N ALA A 37 -13.76 -12.99 11.97
CA ALA A 37 -12.76 -12.02 12.40
C ALA A 37 -12.88 -11.68 13.89
N ASP A 38 -11.75 -11.71 14.58
CA ASP A 38 -11.66 -11.38 16.01
C ASP A 38 -10.58 -10.32 16.29
N GLY A 39 -10.44 -9.93 17.55
CA GLY A 39 -9.46 -8.96 18.00
C GLY A 39 -9.57 -7.63 17.27
N LEU A 40 -8.41 -7.02 16.97
CA LEU A 40 -8.36 -5.70 16.33
C LEU A 40 -8.85 -5.70 14.88
N ILE A 41 -8.69 -6.82 14.16
CA ILE A 41 -9.23 -6.94 12.79
C ILE A 41 -10.75 -7.07 12.82
N GLY A 42 -11.31 -7.85 13.75
CA GLY A 42 -12.76 -7.94 13.95
C GLY A 42 -13.39 -6.61 14.31
N GLN A 43 -12.77 -5.86 15.24
CA GLN A 43 -13.19 -4.49 15.58
C GLN A 43 -13.14 -3.56 14.37
N LEU A 44 -12.07 -3.61 13.56
CA LEU A 44 -11.98 -2.86 12.32
C LEU A 44 -13.16 -3.21 11.39
N PHE A 45 -13.41 -4.50 11.15
CA PHE A 45 -14.52 -4.91 10.27
C PHE A 45 -15.88 -4.46 10.78
N GLN A 46 -16.14 -4.47 12.08
CA GLN A 46 -17.38 -3.93 12.66
C GLN A 46 -17.51 -2.43 12.38
N GLN A 47 -16.43 -1.65 12.55
CA GLN A 47 -16.42 -0.22 12.23
C GLN A 47 -16.61 0.04 10.73
N LEU A 48 -16.08 -0.82 9.86
CA LEU A 48 -16.23 -0.68 8.41
C LEU A 48 -17.68 -0.92 7.93
N ARG A 49 -18.51 -1.64 8.70
CA ARG A 49 -19.92 -1.89 8.34
C ARG A 49 -20.76 -0.60 8.28
N THR A 50 -20.38 0.44 9.01
CA THR A 50 -21.13 1.71 9.05
C THR A 50 -20.64 2.73 8.04
N ARG A 51 -19.53 2.46 7.33
CA ARG A 51 -18.95 3.42 6.37
C ARG A 51 -19.61 3.31 5.01
N THR A 52 -20.02 4.44 4.46
CA THR A 52 -20.57 4.51 3.11
C THR A 52 -19.55 5.05 2.11
N ARG A 53 -19.79 4.80 0.81
CA ARG A 53 -19.01 5.43 -0.27
C ARG A 53 -19.15 6.95 -0.23
N GLN A 54 -20.36 7.44 0.04
CA GLN A 54 -20.66 8.86 0.16
C GLN A 54 -19.75 9.51 1.22
N ASP A 55 -19.65 8.93 2.41
CA ASP A 55 -18.78 9.43 3.48
C ASP A 55 -17.31 9.46 3.05
N PHE A 56 -16.87 8.41 2.35
CA PHE A 56 -15.51 8.33 1.85
C PHE A 56 -15.22 9.44 0.83
N ILE A 57 -16.11 9.67 -0.15
CA ILE A 57 -15.95 10.73 -1.13
C ILE A 57 -15.98 12.10 -0.44
N ALA A 58 -16.96 12.37 0.42
CA ALA A 58 -17.07 13.61 1.19
C ALA A 58 -15.84 13.88 2.06
N SER A 59 -15.18 12.84 2.60
CA SER A 59 -13.94 13.00 3.35
C SER A 59 -12.76 13.49 2.48
N ARG A 60 -12.83 13.29 1.16
CA ARG A 60 -11.79 13.57 0.17
C ARG A 60 -12.10 14.74 -0.73
N THR A 61 -13.33 15.23 -0.74
CA THR A 61 -13.77 16.28 -1.65
C THR A 61 -14.37 17.47 -0.90
N THR A 62 -14.47 18.59 -1.60
CA THR A 62 -15.18 19.79 -1.18
C THR A 62 -16.12 20.19 -2.30
N PRO A 63 -17.37 20.60 -1.99
CA PRO A 63 -18.24 21.20 -2.99
C PRO A 63 -17.64 22.53 -3.46
N GLU A 64 -17.68 22.78 -4.76
CA GLU A 64 -17.54 24.10 -5.39
C GLU A 64 -18.85 24.43 -6.14
N SER A 65 -19.00 25.67 -6.59
CA SER A 65 -20.27 26.24 -7.09
C SER A 65 -21.00 25.37 -8.12
N ASN A 66 -20.27 24.65 -8.98
CA ASN A 66 -20.84 23.83 -10.06
C ASN A 66 -20.32 22.38 -10.11
N HIS A 67 -19.38 21.99 -9.25
CA HIS A 67 -18.81 20.64 -9.26
C HIS A 67 -18.15 20.29 -7.92
N THR A 68 -17.80 19.01 -7.77
CA THR A 68 -17.08 18.49 -6.60
C THR A 68 -15.59 18.46 -6.90
N LYS A 69 -14.75 18.93 -5.97
CA LYS A 69 -13.28 18.99 -6.14
C LYS A 69 -12.54 18.21 -5.07
N ILE A 70 -11.38 17.67 -5.39
CA ILE A 70 -10.53 16.96 -4.44
C ILE A 70 -9.90 17.94 -3.45
N ARG A 71 -9.94 17.60 -2.17
CA ARG A 71 -9.36 18.37 -1.07
C ARG A 71 -7.84 18.36 -1.10
N THR A 72 -7.24 19.54 -1.15
CA THR A 72 -5.78 19.76 -1.10
C THR A 72 -5.31 20.36 0.23
N ASP A 73 -6.24 20.67 1.14
CA ASP A 73 -6.01 21.31 2.44
C ASP A 73 -5.58 20.33 3.55
N LYS A 74 -5.78 19.02 3.35
CA LYS A 74 -5.55 17.98 4.38
C LYS A 74 -4.23 17.20 4.23
N GLY A 75 -3.32 17.65 3.36
CA GLY A 75 -2.01 17.01 3.15
C GLY A 75 -2.07 15.61 2.53
N LYS A 76 -3.20 15.25 1.90
CA LYS A 76 -3.38 13.97 1.18
C LYS A 76 -3.36 14.14 -0.33
N ALA A 77 -3.60 15.35 -0.81
CA ALA A 77 -3.44 15.73 -2.19
C ALA A 77 -2.85 17.14 -2.26
N LEU A 78 -2.21 17.45 -3.38
CA LEU A 78 -1.76 18.78 -3.77
C LEU A 78 -2.46 19.17 -5.08
N PRO A 79 -2.56 20.46 -5.39
CA PRO A 79 -3.00 20.89 -6.71
C PRO A 79 -2.15 20.21 -7.80
N ALA A 80 -2.81 19.66 -8.82
CA ALA A 80 -2.14 19.27 -10.05
C ALA A 80 -1.97 20.52 -10.95
N THR A 81 -0.84 20.59 -11.65
CA THR A 81 -0.62 21.63 -12.67
C THR A 81 -1.54 21.41 -13.86
N ASP A 82 -1.77 22.43 -14.69
CA ASP A 82 -2.61 22.28 -15.89
C ASP A 82 -2.01 21.26 -16.87
N HIS A 83 -0.69 21.21 -16.96
CA HIS A 83 0.03 20.19 -17.72
C HIS A 83 -0.26 18.78 -17.20
N ASP A 84 -0.17 18.56 -15.88
CA ASP A 84 -0.48 17.27 -15.27
C ASP A 84 -1.95 16.87 -15.50
N LYS A 85 -2.88 17.82 -15.36
CA LYS A 85 -4.30 17.57 -15.62
C LYS A 85 -4.56 17.19 -17.07
N ALA A 86 -3.95 17.88 -18.03
CA ALA A 86 -4.10 17.61 -19.45
C ALA A 86 -3.60 16.19 -19.81
N ARG A 87 -2.44 15.79 -19.30
CA ARG A 87 -1.87 14.45 -19.50
C ARG A 87 -2.78 13.36 -18.95
N VAL A 88 -3.21 13.50 -17.70
CA VAL A 88 -4.09 12.53 -17.05
C VAL A 88 -5.45 12.47 -17.72
N LEU A 89 -6.01 13.61 -18.16
CA LEU A 89 -7.28 13.68 -18.87
C LEU A 89 -7.21 12.99 -20.24
N ALA A 90 -6.14 13.22 -21.01
CA ALA A 90 -5.93 12.55 -22.29
C ALA A 90 -5.83 11.03 -22.10
N TRP A 91 -5.02 10.60 -21.13
CA TRP A 91 -4.86 9.17 -20.80
C TRP A 91 -6.19 8.52 -20.39
N ILE A 92 -6.94 9.12 -19.45
CA ILE A 92 -8.17 8.48 -18.96
C ILE A 92 -9.28 8.50 -20.01
N SER A 93 -9.29 9.49 -20.91
CA SER A 93 -10.24 9.50 -22.03
C SER A 93 -9.97 8.34 -22.98
N ASP A 94 -8.70 8.09 -23.32
CA ASP A 94 -8.28 6.95 -24.12
C ASP A 94 -8.58 5.61 -23.40
N TYR A 95 -8.20 5.50 -22.12
CA TYR A 95 -8.51 4.35 -21.27
C TYR A 95 -10.01 4.05 -21.21
N ALA A 96 -10.85 5.06 -21.02
CA ALA A 96 -12.30 4.94 -20.93
C ALA A 96 -12.93 4.48 -22.24
N SER A 97 -12.40 4.91 -23.39
CA SER A 97 -12.92 4.53 -24.72
C SER A 97 -12.88 3.02 -24.99
N ARG A 98 -11.99 2.29 -24.30
CA ARG A 98 -11.84 0.83 -24.39
C ARG A 98 -12.69 0.06 -23.38
N LYS A 99 -13.49 0.73 -22.56
CA LYS A 99 -14.33 0.10 -21.53
C LYS A 99 -15.77 0.04 -22.01
N GLU A 100 -16.53 -0.93 -21.49
CA GLU A 100 -17.95 -1.13 -21.84
C GLU A 100 -18.82 0.09 -21.52
N ASN A 101 -18.48 0.83 -20.45
CA ASN A 101 -19.15 2.06 -20.06
C ASN A 101 -18.14 3.21 -19.93
N PRO A 102 -17.82 3.93 -21.03
CA PRO A 102 -16.91 5.07 -20.98
C PRO A 102 -17.40 6.20 -20.06
N GLY A 103 -18.73 6.40 -19.98
CA GLY A 103 -19.36 7.42 -19.15
C GLY A 103 -19.06 7.27 -17.64
N PHE A 104 -18.82 6.03 -17.18
CA PHE A 104 -18.40 5.74 -15.81
C PHE A 104 -17.09 6.46 -15.43
N PHE A 105 -16.19 6.62 -16.39
CA PHE A 105 -14.85 7.19 -16.19
C PHE A 105 -14.78 8.68 -16.51
N LYS A 106 -15.91 9.35 -16.73
CA LYS A 106 -15.95 10.79 -16.93
C LYS A 106 -15.30 11.50 -15.74
N VAL A 107 -14.24 12.25 -16.01
CA VAL A 107 -13.45 12.96 -14.99
C VAL A 107 -14.23 14.16 -14.47
N ILE A 108 -14.20 14.32 -13.16
CA ILE A 108 -14.70 15.49 -12.44
C ILE A 108 -13.53 16.37 -12.00
N ASP A 109 -12.51 15.78 -11.37
CA ASP A 109 -11.34 16.51 -10.90
C ASP A 109 -10.08 15.61 -10.80
N ILE A 110 -8.91 16.23 -10.86
CA ILE A 110 -7.59 15.57 -10.80
C ILE A 110 -6.70 16.36 -9.83
N ALA A 111 -6.07 15.63 -8.91
CA ALA A 111 -5.10 16.19 -7.97
C ALA A 111 -3.86 15.30 -7.86
N ARG A 112 -2.70 15.90 -7.51
CA ARG A 112 -1.50 15.15 -7.15
C ARG A 112 -1.74 14.48 -5.81
N ARG A 113 -1.42 13.19 -5.68
CA ARG A 113 -1.72 12.43 -4.46
C ARG A 113 -0.45 12.18 -3.66
N ILE A 114 -0.48 12.56 -2.38
CA ILE A 114 0.60 12.26 -1.43
C ILE A 114 0.19 11.05 -0.59
N ALA A 115 1.02 9.98 -0.59
CA ALA A 115 0.92 8.95 0.42
C ALA A 115 2.22 8.18 0.63
N GLY A 116 2.58 8.04 1.90
CA GLY A 116 3.81 7.37 2.31
C GLY A 116 5.05 8.22 2.03
N THR A 117 6.16 7.87 2.67
CA THR A 117 7.46 8.51 2.48
C THR A 117 8.26 7.84 1.37
N GLY A 118 8.12 6.52 1.18
CA GLY A 118 8.86 5.73 0.18
C GLY A 118 8.40 5.90 -1.28
N SER A 119 7.60 6.92 -1.59
CA SER A 119 7.22 7.25 -2.98
C SER A 119 7.19 8.76 -3.21
N LEU A 120 7.82 9.54 -2.31
CA LEU A 120 8.06 10.95 -2.55
C LEU A 120 8.97 11.08 -3.78
N GLY A 121 8.56 11.93 -4.73
CA GLY A 121 9.25 12.10 -6.02
C GLY A 121 8.65 11.32 -7.19
N LEU A 122 7.77 10.34 -6.95
CA LEU A 122 7.07 9.62 -8.03
C LEU A 122 5.77 10.31 -8.44
N GLU A 123 5.40 10.16 -9.69
CA GLU A 123 4.12 10.66 -10.19
C GLU A 123 2.97 9.82 -9.61
N ARG A 124 2.01 10.52 -8.98
CA ARG A 124 0.83 9.88 -8.40
C ARG A 124 -0.34 10.85 -8.40
N PHE A 125 -1.48 10.40 -8.89
CA PHE A 125 -2.68 11.19 -9.05
C PHE A 125 -3.88 10.55 -8.37
N ALA A 126 -4.73 11.38 -7.78
CA ALA A 126 -6.08 11.03 -7.41
C ALA A 126 -7.01 11.59 -8.50
N ILE A 127 -7.87 10.74 -9.05
CA ILE A 127 -8.79 11.11 -10.13
C ILE A 127 -10.21 10.86 -9.63
N LEU A 128 -11.00 11.93 -9.48
CA LEU A 128 -12.41 11.84 -9.16
C LEU A 128 -13.19 11.64 -10.46
N ILE A 129 -13.99 10.59 -10.53
CA ILE A 129 -14.81 10.24 -11.70
C ILE A 129 -16.28 10.12 -11.33
N GLU A 130 -17.14 10.32 -12.33
CA GLU A 130 -18.61 10.25 -12.22
C GLU A 130 -19.08 8.93 -11.62
N GLY A 131 -18.48 7.82 -12.03
CA GLY A 131 -18.79 6.49 -11.53
C GLY A 131 -20.23 6.08 -11.88
N LYS A 132 -21.02 5.75 -10.86
CA LYS A 132 -22.43 5.36 -11.04
C LYS A 132 -23.39 6.56 -11.17
N GLY A 133 -22.88 7.79 -11.14
CA GLY A 133 -23.68 9.01 -11.19
C GLY A 133 -24.33 9.40 -9.87
N GLY A 134 -24.76 10.66 -9.76
CA GLY A 134 -25.31 11.23 -8.52
C GLY A 134 -24.24 11.45 -7.44
N LEU A 135 -24.62 12.14 -6.34
CA LEU A 135 -23.69 12.56 -5.30
C LEU A 135 -22.95 11.39 -4.60
N ASP A 136 -23.56 10.19 -4.60
CA ASP A 136 -23.06 9.00 -3.89
C ASP A 136 -22.42 7.97 -4.84
N GLY A 137 -22.48 8.23 -6.14
CA GLY A 137 -22.01 7.33 -7.18
C GLY A 137 -20.56 7.55 -7.60
N HIS A 138 -19.92 8.64 -7.16
CA HIS A 138 -18.56 9.00 -7.54
C HIS A 138 -17.51 8.00 -7.05
N TYR A 139 -16.43 7.86 -7.82
CA TYR A 139 -15.28 7.03 -7.48
C TYR A 139 -14.00 7.85 -7.48
N LEU A 140 -13.04 7.44 -6.65
CA LEU A 140 -11.67 7.93 -6.72
C LEU A 140 -10.79 6.82 -7.28
N LEU A 141 -10.00 7.16 -8.29
CA LEU A 141 -8.92 6.32 -8.80
C LEU A 141 -7.57 6.81 -8.24
N ASP A 142 -6.64 5.88 -8.05
CA ASP A 142 -5.24 6.09 -7.71
C ASP A 142 -4.41 5.67 -8.92
N LEU A 143 -3.87 6.64 -9.65
CA LEU A 143 -2.96 6.42 -10.76
C LEU A 143 -1.53 6.66 -10.25
N LYS A 144 -0.71 5.62 -10.20
CA LYS A 144 0.62 5.67 -9.59
C LYS A 144 1.69 5.15 -10.54
N GLU A 145 2.76 5.93 -10.74
CA GLU A 145 3.95 5.49 -11.47
C GLU A 145 4.53 4.22 -10.82
N ALA A 146 4.83 3.23 -11.66
CA ALA A 146 5.44 1.98 -11.25
C ALA A 146 6.94 2.03 -11.57
N ILE A 147 7.77 1.81 -10.55
CA ILE A 147 9.23 1.80 -10.69
C ILE A 147 9.80 0.40 -10.46
N PRO A 148 11.04 0.15 -10.90
CA PRO A 148 11.76 -1.07 -10.59
C PRO A 148 11.75 -1.40 -9.09
N SER A 149 11.69 -2.69 -8.76
CA SER A 149 11.80 -3.15 -7.37
C SER A 149 13.15 -2.71 -6.79
N ALA A 150 13.13 -2.07 -5.61
CA ALA A 150 14.35 -1.72 -4.89
C ALA A 150 15.22 -2.95 -4.53
N LEU A 151 14.61 -4.15 -4.47
CA LEU A 151 15.30 -5.41 -4.21
C LEU A 151 15.82 -6.10 -5.48
N ALA A 152 15.43 -5.64 -6.67
CA ALA A 152 15.83 -6.31 -7.92
C ALA A 152 17.36 -6.44 -8.07
N PRO A 153 18.19 -5.42 -7.74
CA PRO A 153 19.65 -5.53 -7.86
C PRO A 153 20.29 -6.50 -6.86
N TYR A 154 19.58 -6.84 -5.77
CA TYR A 154 20.11 -7.60 -4.64
C TYR A 154 19.53 -9.01 -4.55
N THR A 155 18.66 -9.40 -5.50
CA THR A 155 18.00 -10.71 -5.49
C THR A 155 18.76 -11.66 -6.42
N PRO A 156 19.48 -12.67 -5.89
CA PRO A 156 20.23 -13.62 -6.72
C PRO A 156 19.31 -14.60 -7.46
N VAL A 157 18.04 -14.70 -7.05
CA VAL A 157 17.04 -15.57 -7.66
C VAL A 157 16.57 -14.96 -8.97
N LYS A 158 16.62 -15.76 -10.05
CA LYS A 158 16.11 -15.39 -11.37
C LYS A 158 14.64 -14.94 -11.28
N GLN A 159 14.38 -13.70 -11.68
CA GLN A 159 13.04 -13.13 -11.70
C GLN A 159 12.33 -13.44 -13.03
N PRO A 160 10.98 -13.54 -13.05
CA PRO A 160 10.22 -13.60 -14.28
C PRO A 160 10.46 -12.37 -15.15
N LYS A 161 10.34 -12.53 -16.47
CA LYS A 161 10.35 -11.39 -17.40
C LYS A 161 8.98 -10.75 -17.43
N TRP A 162 8.95 -9.43 -17.36
CA TRP A 162 7.75 -8.59 -17.43
C TRP A 162 7.92 -7.61 -18.57
N HIS A 163 6.82 -7.27 -19.25
CA HIS A 163 6.82 -6.23 -20.28
C HIS A 163 7.03 -4.84 -19.65
N SER A 164 6.46 -4.61 -18.47
CA SER A 164 6.63 -3.37 -17.72
C SER A 164 6.57 -3.57 -16.21
N GLU A 165 7.02 -2.57 -15.45
CA GLU A 165 6.94 -2.60 -13.98
C GLU A 165 5.50 -2.52 -13.46
N SER A 166 4.60 -1.84 -14.19
CA SER A 166 3.18 -1.82 -13.84
C SER A 166 2.53 -3.18 -14.03
N GLU A 167 2.88 -3.92 -15.09
CA GLU A 167 2.42 -5.29 -15.31
C GLU A 167 2.88 -6.22 -14.18
N ARG A 168 4.16 -6.13 -13.80
CA ARG A 168 4.72 -6.89 -12.67
C ARG A 168 3.92 -6.64 -11.40
N VAL A 169 3.71 -5.37 -11.04
CA VAL A 169 3.02 -4.99 -9.80
C VAL A 169 1.56 -5.41 -9.82
N ALA A 170 0.82 -5.16 -10.92
CA ALA A 170 -0.57 -5.54 -11.06
C ALA A 170 -0.75 -7.06 -10.96
N THR A 171 0.06 -7.81 -11.71
CA THR A 171 -0.03 -9.27 -11.79
C THR A 171 0.29 -9.92 -10.45
N ILE A 172 1.38 -9.51 -9.79
CA ILE A 172 1.76 -10.07 -8.49
C ILE A 172 0.76 -9.65 -7.41
N GLY A 173 0.29 -8.40 -7.42
CA GLY A 173 -0.75 -7.92 -6.51
C GLY A 173 -2.03 -8.76 -6.63
N ALA A 174 -2.53 -8.97 -7.84
CA ALA A 174 -3.72 -9.77 -8.10
C ALA A 174 -3.57 -11.24 -7.69
N ARG A 175 -2.37 -11.83 -7.83
CA ARG A 175 -2.09 -13.20 -7.37
C ARG A 175 -2.06 -13.33 -5.85
N MET A 176 -1.42 -12.38 -5.18
CA MET A 176 -1.20 -12.45 -3.72
C MET A 176 -2.44 -12.08 -2.91
N GLN A 177 -3.29 -11.20 -3.45
CA GLN A 177 -4.50 -10.72 -2.78
C GLN A 177 -5.66 -11.69 -3.02
N ALA A 178 -6.38 -12.05 -1.96
CA ALA A 178 -7.60 -12.85 -2.09
C ALA A 178 -8.68 -12.10 -2.90
N VAL A 179 -8.78 -10.79 -2.67
CA VAL A 179 -9.59 -9.86 -3.48
C VAL A 179 -8.75 -8.60 -3.70
N PRO A 180 -8.29 -8.32 -4.94
CA PRO A 180 -7.57 -7.10 -5.22
C PRO A 180 -8.51 -5.88 -5.22
N PRO A 181 -7.99 -4.66 -5.06
CA PRO A 181 -8.77 -3.44 -5.29
C PRO A 181 -9.41 -3.45 -6.68
N SER A 182 -10.57 -2.81 -6.82
CA SER A 182 -11.20 -2.62 -8.13
C SER A 182 -10.25 -1.90 -9.08
N PHE A 183 -10.37 -2.16 -10.38
CA PHE A 183 -9.58 -1.52 -11.43
C PHE A 183 -8.06 -1.68 -11.29
N LEU A 184 -7.56 -2.68 -10.55
CA LEU A 184 -6.13 -2.96 -10.45
C LEU A 184 -5.58 -3.38 -11.81
N GLU A 185 -5.10 -2.41 -12.60
CA GLU A 185 -4.69 -2.61 -13.98
C GLU A 185 -3.34 -1.92 -14.24
N ALA A 186 -2.50 -2.58 -15.03
CA ALA A 186 -1.30 -2.00 -15.58
C ALA A 186 -1.66 -1.13 -16.78
N VAL A 187 -1.19 0.11 -16.78
CA VAL A 187 -1.45 1.10 -17.83
C VAL A 187 -0.15 1.84 -18.16
N GLU A 188 -0.18 2.60 -19.25
CA GLU A 188 0.92 3.45 -19.68
C GLU A 188 0.40 4.87 -19.85
N MET A 189 1.21 5.86 -19.44
CA MET A 189 0.95 7.28 -19.68
C MET A 189 2.28 7.92 -20.06
N ASP A 190 2.32 8.55 -21.23
CA ASP A 190 3.52 9.19 -21.79
C ASP A 190 4.75 8.27 -21.87
N GLY A 191 4.57 7.02 -22.30
CA GLY A 191 5.66 6.04 -22.39
C GLY A 191 6.15 5.51 -21.04
N LYS A 192 5.53 5.89 -19.93
CA LYS A 192 5.90 5.42 -18.58
C LYS A 192 4.88 4.42 -18.03
N PRO A 193 5.32 3.41 -17.28
CA PRO A 193 4.43 2.45 -16.65
C PRO A 193 3.71 3.05 -15.43
N PHE A 194 2.39 2.95 -15.43
CA PHE A 194 1.52 3.36 -14.33
C PHE A 194 0.61 2.21 -13.89
N LEU A 195 0.23 2.21 -12.62
CA LEU A 195 -0.81 1.34 -12.06
C LEU A 195 -2.03 2.19 -11.77
N VAL A 196 -3.18 1.83 -12.35
CA VAL A 196 -4.48 2.37 -11.92
C VAL A 196 -5.14 1.39 -10.96
N LYS A 197 -5.88 1.92 -9.98
CA LYS A 197 -6.78 1.16 -9.11
C LYS A 197 -7.80 2.06 -8.44
N GLY A 198 -8.89 1.49 -7.96
CA GLY A 198 -9.84 2.15 -7.07
C GLY A 198 -9.17 2.54 -5.76
N LEU A 199 -9.27 3.81 -5.39
CA LEU A 199 -8.73 4.32 -4.15
C LEU A 199 -9.57 3.82 -2.97
N GLN A 200 -8.97 3.00 -2.11
CA GLN A 200 -9.59 2.52 -0.88
C GLN A 200 -9.45 3.56 0.26
N PRO A 201 -10.40 3.61 1.22
CA PRO A 201 -10.29 4.51 2.37
C PRO A 201 -9.02 4.21 3.20
N SER A 202 -8.17 5.22 3.38
CA SER A 202 -6.95 5.06 4.20
C SER A 202 -7.23 4.88 5.70
N GLN A 203 -8.47 5.10 6.12
CA GLN A 203 -8.94 4.85 7.48
C GLN A 203 -9.31 3.38 7.69
N ASP A 204 -9.26 2.54 6.65
CA ASP A 204 -9.53 1.11 6.74
C ASP A 204 -8.24 0.38 7.16
N ARG A 205 -7.75 0.74 8.35
CA ARG A 205 -6.52 0.22 8.93
C ARG A 205 -6.68 0.09 10.44
N VAL A 206 -5.97 -0.87 11.03
CA VAL A 206 -5.86 -0.97 12.48
C VAL A 206 -4.99 0.18 13.01
N ASP A 207 -5.41 0.81 14.09
CA ASP A 207 -4.57 1.78 14.81
C ASP A 207 -3.49 1.05 15.63
N LEU A 208 -2.32 0.91 15.03
CA LEU A 208 -1.17 0.27 15.68
C LEU A 208 -0.70 1.06 16.91
N ALA A 209 -0.81 2.39 16.91
CA ALA A 209 -0.36 3.20 18.04
C ALA A 209 -1.25 2.96 19.27
N GLY A 210 -2.58 2.97 19.08
CA GLY A 210 -3.53 2.57 20.12
C GLY A 210 -3.36 1.11 20.55
N ALA A 211 -3.14 0.20 19.60
CA ALA A 211 -2.91 -1.22 19.89
C ALA A 211 -1.69 -1.48 20.78
N ALA A 212 -0.67 -0.62 20.72
CA ALA A 212 0.54 -0.76 21.53
C ALA A 212 0.27 -0.64 23.04
N ALA A 213 -0.81 0.04 23.44
CA ALA A 213 -1.26 0.08 24.83
C ALA A 213 -1.83 -1.27 25.31
N HIS A 214 -2.09 -2.21 24.39
CA HIS A 214 -2.64 -3.53 24.67
C HIS A 214 -1.76 -4.64 24.08
N PRO A 215 -0.60 -4.96 24.69
CA PRO A 215 0.41 -5.86 24.11
C PRO A 215 -0.13 -7.22 23.65
N LYS A 216 -1.09 -7.81 24.36
CA LYS A 216 -1.73 -9.07 23.97
C LYS A 216 -2.53 -8.95 22.67
N GLN A 217 -3.30 -7.87 22.51
CA GLN A 217 -4.07 -7.62 21.28
C GLN A 217 -3.16 -7.30 20.09
N LEU A 218 -2.07 -6.56 20.35
CA LEU A 218 -1.06 -6.30 19.33
C LEU A 218 -0.36 -7.59 18.90
N ASN A 219 0.05 -8.44 19.83
CA ASN A 219 0.66 -9.73 19.50
C ASN A 219 -0.28 -10.60 18.66
N HIS A 220 -1.57 -10.68 19.03
CA HIS A 220 -2.58 -11.38 18.24
C HIS A 220 -2.67 -10.84 16.81
N LEU A 221 -2.70 -9.51 16.64
CA LEU A 221 -2.67 -8.86 15.34
C LEU A 221 -1.41 -9.20 14.53
N MET A 222 -0.24 -9.23 15.16
CA MET A 222 1.01 -9.61 14.51
C MET A 222 0.97 -11.07 14.01
N CYS A 223 0.44 -12.00 14.81
CA CYS A 223 0.21 -13.37 14.37
C CYS A 223 -0.77 -13.44 13.18
N GLN A 224 -1.87 -12.68 13.22
CA GLN A 224 -2.80 -12.58 12.09
C GLN A 224 -2.11 -12.06 10.82
N PHE A 225 -1.23 -11.06 10.93
CA PHE A 225 -0.42 -10.57 9.80
C PHE A 225 0.54 -11.64 9.26
N GLY A 226 1.20 -12.40 10.13
CA GLY A 226 2.03 -13.54 9.73
C GLY A 226 1.26 -14.57 8.91
N GLY A 227 0.06 -14.96 9.37
CA GLY A 227 -0.81 -15.89 8.65
C GLY A 227 -1.33 -15.35 7.31
N LEU A 228 -1.68 -14.05 7.25
CA LEU A 228 -2.10 -13.40 6.01
C LEU A 228 -0.97 -13.32 4.98
N ALA A 229 0.24 -13.01 5.42
CA ALA A 229 1.42 -12.95 4.56
C ALA A 229 1.76 -14.34 3.99
N ALA A 230 1.74 -15.39 4.81
CA ALA A 230 1.93 -16.77 4.35
C ALA A 230 0.87 -17.18 3.34
N SER A 231 -0.39 -16.85 3.61
CA SER A 231 -1.51 -17.11 2.70
C SER A 231 -1.36 -16.39 1.36
N ALA A 232 -0.78 -15.19 1.36
CA ALA A 232 -0.51 -14.44 0.13
C ALA A 232 0.57 -15.12 -0.72
N GLN A 233 1.61 -15.68 -0.10
CA GLN A 233 2.63 -16.47 -0.80
C GLN A 233 2.04 -17.75 -1.40
N LEU A 234 1.23 -18.48 -0.63
CA LEU A 234 0.57 -19.70 -1.10
C LEU A 234 -0.33 -19.43 -2.32
N ARG A 235 -1.11 -18.34 -2.33
CA ARG A 235 -1.96 -17.97 -3.49
C ARG A 235 -1.16 -17.71 -4.78
N ALA A 236 0.06 -17.17 -4.65
CA ALA A 236 0.93 -16.85 -5.76
C ALA A 236 1.90 -17.99 -6.15
N SER A 237 1.90 -19.10 -5.40
CA SER A 237 2.84 -20.21 -5.56
C SER A 237 2.70 -20.95 -6.90
N GLY A 238 3.80 -21.56 -7.36
CA GLY A 238 3.85 -22.41 -8.55
C GLY A 238 3.68 -21.67 -9.88
N ARG A 239 3.84 -20.34 -9.92
CA ARG A 239 3.63 -19.52 -11.11
C ARG A 239 4.96 -18.96 -11.61
N GLN A 240 5.23 -19.12 -12.92
CA GLN A 240 6.43 -18.59 -13.57
C GLN A 240 7.75 -19.01 -12.89
N GLY A 241 7.82 -20.26 -12.43
CA GLY A 241 9.01 -20.80 -11.77
C GLY A 241 9.18 -20.41 -10.30
N SER A 242 8.17 -19.79 -9.68
CA SER A 242 8.15 -19.62 -8.23
C SER A 242 8.01 -20.97 -7.51
N ALA A 243 8.42 -21.01 -6.24
CA ALA A 243 8.19 -22.15 -5.37
C ALA A 243 6.70 -22.57 -5.41
N ASN A 244 6.45 -23.86 -5.60
CA ASN A 244 5.11 -24.42 -5.54
C ASN A 244 4.64 -24.59 -4.08
N ALA A 245 3.39 -25.02 -3.89
CA ALA A 245 2.82 -25.19 -2.56
C ALA A 245 3.66 -26.14 -1.69
N ASP A 246 4.12 -27.27 -2.23
CA ASP A 246 4.92 -28.26 -1.47
C ASP A 246 6.27 -27.70 -1.01
N ALA A 247 6.96 -26.94 -1.88
CA ALA A 247 8.20 -26.27 -1.51
C ALA A 247 7.98 -25.21 -0.42
N LEU A 248 6.86 -24.48 -0.47
CA LEU A 248 6.49 -23.53 0.58
C LEU A 248 6.09 -24.23 1.88
N VAL A 249 5.43 -25.38 1.81
CA VAL A 249 5.10 -26.23 2.97
C VAL A 249 6.39 -26.68 3.65
N ALA A 250 7.32 -27.26 2.89
CA ALA A 250 8.61 -27.70 3.40
C ALA A 250 9.40 -26.54 4.04
N PHE A 251 9.43 -25.38 3.39
CA PHE A 251 10.04 -24.18 3.94
C PHE A 251 9.38 -23.73 5.25
N GLY A 252 8.04 -23.76 5.31
CA GLY A 252 7.27 -23.42 6.51
C GLY A 252 7.53 -24.37 7.68
N SER A 253 7.78 -25.66 7.43
CA SER A 253 8.14 -26.64 8.46
C SER A 253 9.48 -26.34 9.12
N GLU A 254 10.34 -25.55 8.48
CA GLU A 254 11.64 -25.12 9.00
C GLU A 254 11.60 -23.68 9.54
N ALA A 255 10.44 -23.23 10.05
CA ALA A 255 10.19 -21.85 10.47
C ALA A 255 11.26 -21.24 11.40
N LYS A 256 11.95 -22.04 12.21
CA LYS A 256 13.06 -21.58 13.06
C LYS A 256 14.19 -20.90 12.27
N LYS A 257 14.39 -21.29 11.00
CA LYS A 257 15.37 -20.64 10.12
C LYS A 257 15.03 -19.17 9.84
N LEU A 258 13.77 -18.77 10.04
CA LEU A 258 13.32 -17.39 9.87
C LEU A 258 13.76 -16.47 11.01
N ASP A 259 14.26 -17.00 12.15
CA ASP A 259 14.71 -16.18 13.27
C ASP A 259 15.84 -15.20 12.86
N ALA A 260 16.66 -15.58 11.89
CA ALA A 260 17.67 -14.70 11.29
C ALA A 260 17.07 -13.42 10.65
N LEU A 261 15.80 -13.43 10.26
CA LEU A 261 15.10 -12.22 9.80
C LEU A 261 14.82 -11.25 10.95
N VAL A 262 14.63 -11.75 12.18
CA VAL A 262 14.49 -10.90 13.36
C VAL A 262 15.81 -10.22 13.66
N ASP A 263 16.92 -10.96 13.63
CA ASP A 263 18.26 -10.37 13.80
C ASP A 263 18.55 -9.29 12.75
N LEU A 264 18.21 -9.55 11.50
CA LEU A 264 18.34 -8.56 10.42
C LEU A 264 17.44 -7.34 10.67
N ALA A 265 16.19 -7.53 11.12
CA ALA A 265 15.28 -6.42 11.42
C ALA A 265 15.79 -5.55 12.58
N VAL A 266 16.36 -6.18 13.61
CA VAL A 266 17.01 -5.51 14.75
C VAL A 266 18.20 -4.69 14.26
N HIS A 267 19.09 -5.28 13.45
CA HIS A 267 20.23 -4.59 12.86
C HIS A 267 19.81 -3.40 11.97
N MET A 268 18.81 -3.59 11.11
CA MET A 268 18.27 -2.53 10.25
C MET A 268 17.62 -1.40 11.05
N THR A 269 16.98 -1.71 12.18
CA THR A 269 16.44 -0.68 13.08
C THR A 269 17.56 0.21 13.61
N ASP A 270 18.63 -0.39 14.10
CA ASP A 270 19.78 0.36 14.64
C ASP A 270 20.50 1.17 13.54
N GLN A 271 20.55 0.64 12.32
CA GLN A 271 21.14 1.35 11.17
C GLN A 271 20.28 2.56 10.77
N VAL A 272 18.96 2.39 10.63
CA VAL A 272 18.05 3.48 10.27
C VAL A 272 18.06 4.60 11.32
N GLU A 273 18.19 4.27 12.61
CA GLU A 273 18.32 5.28 13.66
C GLU A 273 19.63 6.09 13.54
N LYS A 274 20.74 5.44 13.19
CA LYS A 274 22.02 6.13 12.93
C LYS A 274 21.92 7.02 11.70
N ASP A 275 21.39 6.49 10.60
CA ASP A 275 21.21 7.23 9.34
C ASP A 275 20.33 8.46 9.56
N TRP A 276 19.24 8.31 10.33
CA TRP A 276 18.36 9.42 10.68
C TRP A 276 19.09 10.51 11.51
N LYS A 277 19.92 10.12 12.49
CA LYS A 277 20.71 11.09 13.27
C LYS A 277 21.68 11.85 12.38
N THR A 278 22.42 11.15 11.53
CA THR A 278 23.34 11.76 10.56
C THR A 278 22.61 12.71 9.63
N PHE A 279 21.46 12.30 9.08
CA PHE A 279 20.61 13.15 8.25
C PHE A 279 20.15 14.40 9.00
N ALA A 280 19.65 14.26 10.22
CA ALA A 280 19.13 15.37 11.01
C ALA A 280 20.22 16.38 11.40
N GLU A 281 21.44 15.91 11.70
CA GLU A 281 22.59 16.75 11.96
C GLU A 281 23.02 17.53 10.72
N GLN A 282 23.11 16.86 9.57
CA GLN A 282 23.48 17.50 8.32
C GLN A 282 22.42 18.51 7.87
N TYR A 283 21.14 18.13 7.92
CA TYR A 283 20.03 19.02 7.57
C TYR A 283 20.04 20.31 8.40
N LYS A 284 20.35 20.23 9.70
CA LYS A 284 20.47 21.43 10.55
C LYS A 284 21.61 22.34 10.11
N LYS A 285 22.76 21.79 9.71
CA LYS A 285 23.91 22.55 9.20
C LYS A 285 23.59 23.22 7.86
N ASP A 286 22.90 22.52 6.97
CA ASP A 286 22.55 23.04 5.65
C ASP A 286 21.45 24.10 5.74
N ALA A 287 20.44 23.87 6.60
CA ALA A 287 19.38 24.84 6.85
C ALA A 287 19.88 26.13 7.50
N SER A 288 20.86 26.05 8.42
CA SER A 288 21.50 27.25 8.97
C SER A 288 22.38 27.98 7.95
N GLY A 289 23.03 27.25 7.02
CA GLY A 289 23.75 27.82 5.89
C GLY A 289 22.85 28.54 4.87
N LEU A 290 21.68 27.96 4.55
CA LEU A 290 20.68 28.56 3.66
C LEU A 290 20.07 29.85 4.24
N LEU A 291 19.78 29.88 5.54
CA LEU A 291 19.28 31.08 6.23
C LEU A 291 20.34 32.22 6.26
N ALA A 292 21.63 31.87 6.38
CA ALA A 292 22.73 32.84 6.34
C ALA A 292 22.97 33.43 4.94
N LEU A 293 22.62 32.71 3.87
CA LEU A 293 22.68 33.18 2.48
C LEU A 293 21.47 34.05 2.09
N SER A 294 20.31 33.86 2.72
CA SER A 294 19.12 34.72 2.52
C SER A 294 19.15 36.03 3.33
N ALA A 295 20.12 36.20 4.22
CA ALA A 295 20.29 37.37 5.10
C ALA A 295 21.41 38.32 4.64
N LYS A 296 21.94 38.12 3.42
CA LYS A 296 22.87 39.03 2.72
C LYS A 296 22.19 39.55 1.46
#